data_AF-A0A4Q5L8N0-F1
#
_entry.id   AF-A0A4Q5L8N0-F1
#
_cell.length_a   1.000
_cell.length_b   1.000
_cell.length_c   1.000
_cell.angle_alpha   90.00
_cell.angle_beta   90.00
_cell.angle_gamma   90.00
#
_symmetry.space_group_name_H-M   'P 1'
#
loop_
_entity.id
_entity.type
_entity.pdbx_description
1 polymer ?
#
loop_
_entity_poly.entity_id
_entity_poly.type
_entity_poly.pdbx_seq_one_letter_code
_entity_poly.pdbx_strand_id
1 'polypeptide(L)'
;MHCLYAAAVALLTFAVPFRASPQLPRATPAPGSIYSWLPAGTYDARQSVAARFAPPRGCQRVAVVPGSFGHWLRQLPLLPAGAAVHLYSGALKDNQAVHAAVLRLDVGSRDLQQCADAVIRLRGEYLFARNPDQVHFHLTSGHDIWFSDWYSGRGFRVQDEEVVPAARPVERPTHAVFRRYLDQIFTYAGTQSLARELTPAALTDVQPGDVLIRGGTPGHAVIVLDVAEQPATGRRYVLLAQSYMPAQQMHVLRNVDHPVLGAWFAVQPQEPEFDTPEWTFRREELRRF
;
A
#
# COMPACT_ATOMS: atom_id res chain seq x y z
N MET A 1 -12.55 87.74 11.58
CA MET A 1 -12.87 87.15 10.27
C MET A 1 -11.85 86.05 9.98
N HIS A 2 -12.33 84.80 9.86
CA HIS A 2 -11.77 83.67 9.09
C HIS A 2 -10.34 83.16 9.43
N CYS A 3 -10.21 81.97 10.05
CA CYS A 3 -9.93 80.64 9.42
C CYS A 3 -8.39 80.42 9.24
N LEU A 4 -7.74 79.32 9.62
CA LEU A 4 -8.06 77.89 9.55
C LEU A 4 -7.34 77.08 10.64
N TYR A 5 -8.02 76.07 11.21
CA TYR A 5 -7.41 74.91 11.88
C TYR A 5 -7.50 73.73 10.90
N ALA A 6 -6.38 73.09 10.59
CA ALA A 6 -6.33 71.86 9.80
C ALA A 6 -6.54 70.66 10.73
N ALA A 7 -7.67 69.95 10.58
CA ALA A 7 -7.93 68.69 11.25
C ALA A 7 -7.66 67.53 10.27
N ALA A 8 -6.71 66.67 10.60
CA ALA A 8 -6.42 65.44 9.89
C ALA A 8 -7.51 64.40 10.19
N VAL A 9 -8.17 63.88 9.14
CA VAL A 9 -9.14 62.79 9.23
C VAL A 9 -8.39 61.47 9.07
N ALA A 10 -8.26 60.70 10.14
CA ALA A 10 -7.81 59.32 10.10
C ALA A 10 -9.02 58.40 9.80
N LEU A 11 -9.01 57.76 8.63
CA LEU A 11 -9.98 56.72 8.27
C LEU A 11 -9.61 55.41 8.99
N LEU A 12 -10.38 55.06 10.02
CA LEU A 12 -10.37 53.73 10.65
C LEU A 12 -11.17 52.76 9.78
N THR A 13 -10.49 51.88 9.05
CA THR A 13 -11.10 50.73 8.37
C THR A 13 -11.35 49.61 9.40
N PHE A 14 -12.62 49.36 9.73
CA PHE A 14 -13.01 48.18 10.51
C PHE A 14 -12.95 46.93 9.62
N ALA A 15 -11.98 46.05 9.86
CA ALA A 15 -11.95 44.71 9.30
C ALA A 15 -12.95 43.81 10.06
N VAL A 16 -14.00 43.34 9.37
CA VAL A 16 -14.93 42.34 9.90
C VAL A 16 -14.27 40.95 9.76
N PRO A 17 -14.08 40.17 10.84
CA PRO A 17 -13.50 38.85 10.73
C PRO A 17 -14.52 37.89 10.08
N PHE A 18 -14.08 37.19 9.04
CA PHE A 18 -14.86 36.16 8.35
C PHE A 18 -15.01 34.95 9.30
N ARG A 19 -16.21 34.76 9.87
CA ARG A 19 -16.52 33.54 10.63
C ARG A 19 -16.66 32.36 9.68
N ALA A 20 -15.77 31.36 9.82
CA ALA A 20 -15.91 30.08 9.14
C ALA A 20 -17.25 29.43 9.52
N SER A 21 -18.00 28.95 8.52
CA SER A 21 -19.24 28.21 8.74
C SER A 21 -18.92 26.83 9.35
N PRO A 22 -19.71 26.34 10.33
CA PRO A 22 -19.54 24.99 10.84
C PRO A 22 -19.86 23.98 9.73
N GLN A 23 -18.86 23.18 9.33
CA GLN A 23 -19.07 22.07 8.42
C GLN A 23 -19.91 20.99 9.11
N LEU A 24 -21.04 20.64 8.50
CA LEU A 24 -21.83 19.47 8.91
C LEU A 24 -20.96 18.21 8.87
N PRO A 25 -21.09 17.28 9.83
CA PRO A 25 -20.39 16.01 9.79
C PRO A 25 -20.77 15.27 8.49
N ARG A 26 -19.76 14.91 7.70
CA ARG A 26 -19.93 14.06 6.52
C ARG A 26 -20.57 12.74 6.95
N ALA A 27 -21.70 12.41 6.33
CA ALA A 27 -22.36 11.12 6.50
C ALA A 27 -21.37 9.99 6.26
N THR A 28 -21.29 9.05 7.20
CA THR A 28 -20.53 7.81 7.05
C THR A 28 -21.13 7.02 5.88
N PRO A 29 -20.40 6.73 4.80
CA PRO A 29 -20.94 5.89 3.75
C PRO A 29 -21.24 4.50 4.33
N ALA A 30 -22.40 3.96 4.00
CA ALA A 30 -22.76 2.56 4.26
C ALA A 30 -21.65 1.62 3.73
N PRO A 31 -21.47 0.40 4.28
CA PRO A 31 -20.40 -0.51 3.87
C PRO A 31 -20.67 -1.06 2.45
N GLY A 32 -20.41 -0.23 1.44
CA GLY A 32 -19.99 -0.67 0.12
C GLY A 32 -18.63 -1.35 0.24
N SER A 33 -18.34 -2.26 -0.71
CA SER A 33 -17.14 -3.10 -0.71
C SER A 33 -15.89 -2.33 -0.24
N ILE A 34 -15.27 -2.78 0.85
CA ILE A 34 -14.00 -2.25 1.37
C ILE A 34 -12.83 -2.34 0.37
N TYR A 35 -13.04 -3.05 -0.74
CA TYR A 35 -12.11 -3.27 -1.84
C TYR A 35 -12.76 -2.88 -3.16
N SER A 36 -12.30 -1.77 -3.75
CA SER A 36 -12.90 -1.13 -4.93
C SER A 36 -12.84 -1.98 -6.21
N TRP A 37 -11.96 -2.99 -6.27
CA TRP A 37 -11.84 -3.91 -7.40
C TRP A 37 -12.80 -5.11 -7.33
N LEU A 38 -13.45 -5.35 -6.19
CA LEU A 38 -14.38 -6.46 -6.04
C LEU A 38 -15.80 -6.07 -6.51
N PRO A 39 -16.51 -6.97 -7.20
CA PRO A 39 -17.93 -6.78 -7.44
C PRO A 39 -18.71 -6.68 -6.11
N ALA A 40 -19.70 -5.79 -6.06
CA ALA A 40 -20.52 -5.56 -4.88
C ALA A 40 -21.15 -6.87 -4.36
N GLY A 41 -21.14 -7.05 -3.03
CA GLY A 41 -21.71 -8.23 -2.37
C GLY A 41 -20.87 -9.51 -2.48
N THR A 42 -19.71 -9.49 -3.14
CA THR A 42 -18.88 -10.71 -3.30
C THR A 42 -17.76 -10.85 -2.27
N TYR A 43 -17.61 -9.90 -1.35
CA TYR A 43 -16.65 -10.01 -0.25
C TYR A 43 -17.16 -10.98 0.82
N ASP A 44 -16.35 -12.00 1.16
CA ASP A 44 -16.62 -12.91 2.28
C ASP A 44 -15.53 -12.74 3.35
N ALA A 45 -15.91 -12.19 4.50
CA ALA A 45 -14.99 -11.96 5.62
C ALA A 45 -14.36 -13.27 6.15
N ARG A 46 -14.99 -14.43 5.95
CA ARG A 46 -14.45 -15.74 6.33
C ARG A 46 -13.30 -16.19 5.42
N GLN A 47 -13.18 -15.58 4.25
CA GLN A 47 -12.07 -15.78 3.32
C GLN A 47 -11.00 -14.67 3.42
N SER A 48 -11.04 -13.83 4.46
CA SER A 48 -10.02 -12.83 4.69
C SER A 48 -8.70 -13.42 5.20
N VAL A 49 -7.60 -12.67 5.08
CA VAL A 49 -6.29 -13.02 5.69
C VAL A 49 -6.43 -13.35 7.18
N ALA A 50 -7.06 -12.48 7.97
CA ALA A 50 -7.20 -12.69 9.41
C ALA A 50 -8.10 -13.88 9.77
N ALA A 51 -9.11 -14.18 8.96
CA ALA A 51 -9.96 -15.34 9.18
C ALA A 51 -9.25 -16.66 8.84
N ARG A 52 -8.43 -16.68 7.78
CA ARG A 52 -7.78 -17.92 7.29
C ARG A 52 -6.47 -18.27 7.98
N PHE A 53 -5.78 -17.30 8.58
CA PHE A 53 -4.49 -17.51 9.22
C PHE A 53 -4.56 -17.19 10.71
N ALA A 54 -4.89 -18.19 11.53
CA ALA A 54 -4.83 -18.06 12.99
C ALA A 54 -3.39 -17.75 13.45
N PRO A 55 -3.18 -16.91 14.48
CA PRO A 55 -1.85 -16.69 15.07
C PRO A 55 -1.21 -18.01 15.54
N PRO A 56 0.14 -18.07 15.62
CA PRO A 56 0.82 -19.22 16.19
C PRO A 56 0.32 -19.52 17.62
N ARG A 57 0.40 -20.79 18.04
CA ARG A 57 -0.11 -21.23 19.35
C ARG A 57 0.48 -20.37 20.49
N GLY A 58 -0.40 -19.84 21.35
CA GLY A 58 0.00 -19.01 22.48
C GLY A 58 0.31 -17.55 22.13
N CYS A 59 0.21 -17.17 20.85
CA CYS A 59 0.35 -15.78 20.41
C CYS A 59 -1.02 -15.10 20.26
N GLN A 60 -1.01 -13.77 20.31
CA GLN A 60 -2.16 -12.91 20.07
C GLN A 60 -1.80 -11.90 18.98
N ARG A 61 -2.78 -11.45 18.20
CA ARG A 61 -2.52 -10.38 17.22
C ARG A 61 -2.19 -9.08 17.95
N VAL A 62 -1.21 -8.35 17.45
CA VAL A 62 -0.95 -6.98 17.91
C VAL A 62 -2.17 -6.11 17.57
N ALA A 63 -2.61 -5.26 18.48
CA ALA A 63 -3.74 -4.38 18.23
C ALA A 63 -3.42 -3.39 17.10
N VAL A 64 -4.39 -3.12 16.21
CA VAL A 64 -4.28 -2.10 15.17
C VAL A 64 -5.49 -1.20 15.22
N VAL A 65 -5.32 0.08 14.90
CA VAL A 65 -6.43 1.04 14.88
C VAL A 65 -7.44 0.61 13.81
N PRO A 66 -8.76 0.53 14.12
CA PRO A 66 -9.80 0.25 13.13
C PRO A 66 -9.72 1.22 11.95
N GLY A 67 -9.73 0.68 10.75
CA GLY A 67 -9.51 1.50 9.56
C GLY A 67 -8.11 2.12 9.49
N SER A 68 -7.07 1.50 10.04
CA SER A 68 -5.69 1.75 9.59
C SER A 68 -5.35 0.91 8.35
N PHE A 69 -4.18 1.14 7.76
CA PHE A 69 -3.68 0.29 6.67
C PHE A 69 -3.51 -1.15 7.15
N GLY A 70 -2.93 -1.35 8.33
CA GLY A 70 -2.81 -2.67 8.95
C GLY A 70 -4.15 -3.38 9.19
N HIS A 71 -5.16 -2.64 9.66
CA HIS A 71 -6.53 -3.18 9.79
C HIS A 71 -7.08 -3.62 8.42
N TRP A 72 -6.87 -2.82 7.37
CA TRP A 72 -7.32 -3.12 6.02
C TRP A 72 -6.58 -4.32 5.40
N LEU A 73 -5.28 -4.48 5.65
CA LEU A 73 -4.49 -5.63 5.18
C LEU A 73 -4.99 -6.95 5.78
N ARG A 74 -5.32 -6.96 7.07
CA ARG A 74 -5.91 -8.12 7.76
C ARG A 74 -7.20 -8.62 7.11
N GLN A 75 -7.94 -7.74 6.46
CA GLN A 75 -9.23 -8.07 5.85
C GLN A 75 -9.12 -8.49 4.38
N LEU A 76 -7.90 -8.51 3.80
CA LEU A 76 -7.69 -8.75 2.38
C LEU A 76 -8.37 -10.04 1.93
N PRO A 77 -9.12 -10.02 0.81
CA PRO A 77 -9.86 -11.16 0.34
C PRO A 77 -8.87 -12.18 -0.26
N LEU A 78 -9.08 -13.46 0.01
CA LEU A 78 -8.30 -14.54 -0.56
C LEU A 78 -9.12 -15.31 -1.61
N LEU A 79 -8.44 -15.86 -2.61
CA LEU A 79 -9.01 -16.91 -3.47
C LEU A 79 -9.27 -18.17 -2.62
N PRO A 80 -10.14 -19.10 -3.07
CA PRO A 80 -10.41 -20.34 -2.35
C PRO A 80 -9.15 -21.09 -1.92
N ALA A 81 -9.24 -21.85 -0.82
CA ALA A 81 -8.13 -22.68 -0.35
C ALA A 81 -7.67 -23.65 -1.46
N GLY A 82 -6.35 -23.81 -1.60
CA GLY A 82 -5.75 -24.64 -2.64
C GLY A 82 -5.59 -23.97 -4.01
N ALA A 83 -6.00 -22.70 -4.18
CA ALA A 83 -5.74 -21.96 -5.40
C ALA A 83 -4.23 -21.90 -5.72
N ALA A 84 -3.89 -22.17 -6.99
CA ALA A 84 -2.54 -22.04 -7.50
C ALA A 84 -2.21 -20.57 -7.78
N VAL A 85 -0.92 -20.21 -7.73
CA VAL A 85 -0.45 -18.89 -8.17
C VAL A 85 -0.27 -18.90 -9.68
N HIS A 86 -0.88 -17.94 -10.37
CA HIS A 86 -0.67 -17.71 -11.79
C HIS A 86 0.20 -16.48 -12.03
N LEU A 87 0.96 -16.52 -13.12
CA LEU A 87 1.67 -15.38 -13.69
C LEU A 87 0.70 -14.44 -14.41
N TYR A 88 1.14 -13.24 -14.76
CA TYR A 88 0.37 -12.31 -15.60
C TYR A 88 -0.05 -12.90 -16.95
N SER A 89 0.70 -13.88 -17.46
CA SER A 89 0.41 -14.61 -18.69
C SER A 89 -0.70 -15.65 -18.55
N GLY A 90 -1.18 -15.91 -17.32
CA GLY A 90 -2.12 -16.99 -17.00
C GLY A 90 -1.45 -18.35 -16.80
N ALA A 91 -0.16 -18.49 -17.13
CA ALA A 91 0.62 -19.69 -16.79
C ALA A 91 0.73 -19.87 -15.27
N LEU A 92 0.96 -21.10 -14.81
CA LEU A 92 1.25 -21.36 -13.41
C LEU A 92 2.64 -20.79 -13.06
N LYS A 93 2.79 -20.24 -11.85
CA LYS A 93 4.11 -20.03 -11.24
C LYS A 93 4.80 -21.38 -11.07
N ASP A 94 6.08 -21.47 -11.41
CA ASP A 94 6.82 -22.74 -11.33
C ASP A 94 6.86 -23.30 -9.91
N ASN A 95 7.29 -22.48 -8.94
CA ASN A 95 7.36 -22.89 -7.54
C ASN A 95 6.04 -22.61 -6.80
N GLN A 96 5.14 -23.61 -6.76
CA GLN A 96 3.88 -23.61 -6.01
C GLN A 96 4.03 -24.03 -4.53
N ALA A 97 5.26 -24.32 -4.07
CA ALA A 97 5.48 -24.79 -2.70
C ALA A 97 5.57 -23.64 -1.68
N VAL A 98 5.84 -22.42 -2.15
CA VAL A 98 6.18 -21.26 -1.30
C VAL A 98 4.99 -20.37 -0.96
N HIS A 99 3.79 -20.66 -1.46
CA HIS A 99 2.58 -19.91 -1.11
C HIS A 99 1.62 -20.69 -0.22
N ALA A 100 0.91 -19.97 0.63
CA ALA A 100 -0.11 -20.50 1.53
C ALA A 100 -1.53 -20.12 1.09
N ALA A 101 -1.70 -18.95 0.47
CA ALA A 101 -2.95 -18.51 -0.13
C ALA A 101 -2.69 -17.42 -1.18
N VAL A 102 -3.59 -17.28 -2.14
CA VAL A 102 -3.51 -16.25 -3.18
C VAL A 102 -4.49 -15.12 -2.83
N LEU A 103 -4.05 -13.87 -2.89
CA LEU A 103 -4.94 -12.73 -2.73
C LEU A 103 -5.92 -12.70 -3.89
N ARG A 104 -7.19 -12.38 -3.61
CA ARG A 104 -8.19 -12.14 -4.65
C ARG A 104 -8.00 -10.72 -5.19
N LEU A 105 -6.91 -10.51 -5.88
CA LEU A 105 -6.48 -9.28 -6.52
C LEU A 105 -5.89 -9.65 -7.89
N ASP A 106 -6.32 -8.96 -8.95
CA ASP A 106 -5.78 -9.20 -10.28
C ASP A 106 -4.29 -8.83 -10.35
N VAL A 107 -3.53 -9.58 -11.14
CA VAL A 107 -2.15 -9.22 -11.54
C VAL A 107 -2.13 -8.36 -12.81
N GLY A 108 -3.23 -8.35 -13.57
CA GLY A 108 -3.30 -7.73 -14.90
C GLY A 108 -2.85 -8.70 -16.00
N SER A 109 -2.79 -8.21 -17.24
CA SER A 109 -2.44 -8.99 -18.44
C SER A 109 -1.06 -8.66 -19.02
N ARG A 110 -0.30 -7.81 -18.33
CA ARG A 110 1.06 -7.38 -18.72
C ARG A 110 2.01 -7.77 -17.61
N ASP A 111 3.30 -7.87 -17.94
CA ASP A 111 4.37 -8.10 -16.96
C ASP A 111 4.63 -6.83 -16.13
N LEU A 112 3.57 -6.34 -15.48
CA LEU A 112 3.51 -5.23 -14.54
C LEU A 112 2.88 -5.78 -13.26
N GLN A 113 3.03 -5.07 -12.15
CA GLN A 113 2.66 -5.62 -10.83
C GLN A 113 3.69 -6.65 -10.32
N GLN A 114 4.97 -6.39 -10.61
CA GLN A 114 6.10 -7.12 -10.05
C GLN A 114 6.28 -6.78 -8.55
N CYS A 115 7.31 -7.33 -7.91
CA CYS A 115 7.54 -7.26 -6.46
C CYS A 115 7.11 -5.93 -5.78
N ALA A 116 7.74 -4.80 -6.08
CA ALA A 116 7.43 -3.49 -5.50
C ALA A 116 6.07 -2.95 -5.94
N ASP A 117 5.71 -3.16 -7.21
CA ASP A 117 4.42 -2.70 -7.75
C ASP A 117 3.24 -3.30 -6.99
N ALA A 118 3.33 -4.56 -6.55
CA ALA A 118 2.28 -5.19 -5.74
C ALA A 118 2.13 -4.53 -4.35
N VAL A 119 3.22 -4.03 -3.78
CA VAL A 119 3.18 -3.24 -2.54
C VAL A 119 2.55 -1.87 -2.80
N ILE A 120 2.96 -1.19 -3.87
CA ILE A 120 2.37 0.07 -4.36
C ILE A 120 0.86 -0.13 -4.60
N ARG A 121 0.46 -1.23 -5.24
CA ARG A 121 -0.92 -1.61 -5.53
C ARG A 121 -1.76 -1.65 -4.26
N LEU A 122 -1.29 -2.34 -3.22
CA LEU A 122 -2.04 -2.44 -1.95
C LEU A 122 -2.16 -1.09 -1.25
N ARG A 123 -1.07 -0.30 -1.18
CA ARG A 123 -1.11 1.03 -0.58
C ARG A 123 -2.05 1.96 -1.35
N GLY A 124 -1.95 1.95 -2.67
CA GLY A 124 -2.77 2.77 -3.55
C GLY A 124 -4.26 2.44 -3.44
N GLU A 125 -4.62 1.16 -3.41
CA GLU A 125 -6.02 0.72 -3.22
C GLU A 125 -6.59 1.17 -1.87
N TYR A 126 -5.79 1.06 -0.80
CA TYR A 126 -6.18 1.53 0.53
C TYR A 126 -6.46 3.04 0.57
N LEU A 127 -5.59 3.83 -0.07
CA LEU A 127 -5.75 5.29 -0.17
C LEU A 127 -6.94 5.65 -1.06
N PHE A 128 -7.04 5.01 -2.24
CA PHE A 128 -8.12 5.22 -3.21
C PHE A 128 -9.51 5.00 -2.59
N ALA A 129 -9.69 3.92 -1.81
CA ALA A 129 -10.95 3.61 -1.14
C ALA A 129 -11.35 4.64 -0.06
N ARG A 130 -10.42 5.48 0.41
CA ARG A 130 -10.67 6.51 1.42
C ARG A 130 -10.84 7.88 0.82
N ASN A 131 -9.82 8.28 0.08
CA ASN A 131 -9.75 9.55 -0.60
C ASN A 131 -8.78 9.41 -1.78
N PRO A 132 -9.28 9.36 -3.02
CA PRO A 132 -8.42 9.25 -4.21
C PRO A 132 -7.38 10.37 -4.30
N ASP A 133 -7.63 11.52 -3.71
CA ASP A 133 -6.72 12.68 -3.75
C ASP A 133 -5.46 12.46 -2.90
N GLN A 134 -5.42 11.43 -2.06
CA GLN A 134 -4.23 11.04 -1.27
C GLN A 134 -3.32 10.06 -2.02
N VAL A 135 -3.72 9.57 -3.20
CA VAL A 135 -2.93 8.61 -3.96
C VAL A 135 -1.84 9.37 -4.72
N HIS A 136 -0.59 9.10 -4.40
CA HIS A 136 0.59 9.54 -5.14
C HIS A 136 1.75 8.57 -4.91
N PHE A 137 2.70 8.54 -5.84
CA PHE A 137 3.90 7.69 -5.75
C PHE A 137 5.05 8.33 -6.52
N HIS A 138 6.28 8.06 -6.09
CA HIS A 138 7.48 8.54 -6.77
C HIS A 138 7.93 7.61 -7.89
N LEU A 139 8.25 8.20 -9.03
CA LEU A 139 9.02 7.54 -10.08
C LEU A 139 10.47 7.31 -9.63
N THR A 140 11.21 6.46 -10.34
CA THR A 140 12.64 6.24 -10.10
C THR A 140 13.46 7.53 -10.24
N SER A 141 13.01 8.44 -11.11
CA SER A 141 13.58 9.79 -11.27
C SER A 141 13.27 10.74 -10.11
N GLY A 142 12.45 10.34 -9.14
CA GLY A 142 12.06 11.16 -7.99
C GLY A 142 10.86 12.08 -8.21
N HIS A 143 10.25 12.07 -9.40
CA HIS A 143 9.03 12.82 -9.66
C HIS A 143 7.86 12.22 -8.87
N ASP A 144 7.16 13.06 -8.11
CA ASP A 144 5.97 12.69 -7.36
C ASP A 144 4.72 12.83 -8.22
N ILE A 145 4.07 11.72 -8.53
CA ILE A 145 2.94 11.69 -9.47
C ILE A 145 1.64 11.48 -8.70
N TRP A 146 0.83 12.54 -8.63
CA TRP A 146 -0.46 12.50 -7.95
C TRP A 146 -1.57 11.94 -8.85
N PHE A 147 -2.42 11.09 -8.29
CA PHE A 147 -3.61 10.61 -8.99
C PHE A 147 -4.60 11.77 -9.26
N SER A 148 -4.63 12.77 -8.39
CA SER A 148 -5.43 13.99 -8.56
C SER A 148 -5.02 14.80 -9.79
N ASP A 149 -3.73 14.92 -10.06
CA ASP A 149 -3.23 15.48 -11.31
C ASP A 149 -3.69 14.63 -12.51
N TRP A 150 -3.52 13.31 -12.39
CA TRP A 150 -3.85 12.36 -13.46
C TRP A 150 -5.32 12.44 -13.93
N TYR A 151 -6.29 12.38 -13.01
CA TYR A 151 -7.71 12.44 -13.40
C TYR A 151 -8.18 13.87 -13.72
N SER A 152 -7.46 14.91 -13.27
CA SER A 152 -7.77 16.31 -13.61
C SER A 152 -7.10 16.80 -14.90
N GLY A 153 -6.54 15.88 -15.71
CA GLY A 153 -6.01 16.18 -17.03
C GLY A 153 -4.52 16.52 -17.09
N ARG A 154 -3.80 16.45 -15.95
CA ARG A 154 -2.35 16.68 -15.84
C ARG A 154 -1.61 15.35 -15.76
N GLY A 155 -1.18 14.83 -16.91
CA GLY A 155 -0.36 13.62 -16.99
C GLY A 155 1.10 13.94 -17.26
N PHE A 156 1.86 12.87 -17.51
CA PHE A 156 3.25 12.95 -17.95
C PHE A 156 3.53 11.93 -19.04
N ARG A 157 4.62 12.13 -19.77
CA ARG A 157 5.26 11.14 -20.63
C ARG A 157 6.76 11.18 -20.38
N VAL A 158 7.46 10.09 -20.71
CA VAL A 158 8.92 10.07 -20.69
C VAL A 158 9.44 10.26 -22.11
N GLN A 159 10.32 11.23 -22.30
CA GLN A 159 11.01 11.51 -23.56
C GLN A 159 12.48 11.72 -23.26
N ASP A 160 13.37 10.96 -23.93
CA ASP A 160 14.82 11.08 -23.77
C ASP A 160 15.25 11.02 -22.28
N GLU A 161 14.68 10.07 -21.54
CA GLU A 161 14.86 9.86 -20.09
C GLU A 161 14.29 10.96 -19.17
N GLU A 162 13.72 12.01 -19.73
CA GLU A 162 13.11 13.12 -18.99
C GLU A 162 11.60 12.95 -18.81
N VAL A 163 11.09 13.32 -17.64
CA VAL A 163 9.65 13.32 -17.33
C VAL A 163 9.08 14.68 -17.73
N VAL A 164 8.30 14.71 -18.81
CA VAL A 164 7.71 15.94 -19.33
C VAL A 164 6.18 15.95 -19.16
N PRO A 165 5.56 17.10 -18.87
CA PRO A 165 4.10 17.21 -18.78
C PRO A 165 3.42 16.75 -20.07
N ALA A 166 2.31 16.03 -19.91
CA ALA A 166 1.48 15.58 -21.02
C ALA A 166 0.00 15.74 -20.67
N ALA A 167 -0.71 16.57 -21.43
CA ALA A 167 -2.15 16.74 -21.25
C ALA A 167 -2.91 15.45 -21.55
N ARG A 168 -4.03 15.27 -20.85
CA ARG A 168 -4.92 14.12 -21.00
C ARG A 168 -6.37 14.54 -20.77
N PRO A 169 -7.36 13.76 -21.23
CA PRO A 169 -8.76 14.04 -20.93
C PRO A 169 -9.01 14.11 -19.42
N VAL A 170 -9.87 15.04 -19.00
CA VAL A 170 -10.37 15.08 -17.62
C VAL A 170 -11.35 13.93 -17.43
N GLU A 171 -11.18 13.18 -16.35
CA GLU A 171 -11.98 12.00 -16.04
C GLU A 171 -12.47 12.04 -14.59
N ARG A 172 -13.49 11.23 -14.30
CA ARG A 172 -13.89 11.00 -12.90
C ARG A 172 -12.90 10.03 -12.24
N PRO A 173 -12.61 10.14 -10.92
CA PRO A 173 -11.70 9.25 -10.21
C PRO A 173 -12.32 7.86 -9.96
N THR A 174 -12.62 7.13 -11.03
CA THR A 174 -13.14 5.76 -10.97
C THR A 174 -12.01 4.76 -10.79
N HIS A 175 -12.33 3.55 -10.32
CA HIS A 175 -11.32 2.49 -10.16
C HIS A 175 -10.62 2.14 -11.47
N ALA A 176 -11.33 2.16 -12.60
CA ALA A 176 -10.74 1.94 -13.92
C ALA A 176 -9.71 3.01 -14.30
N VAL A 177 -9.96 4.28 -13.96
CA VAL A 177 -9.00 5.39 -14.18
C VAL A 177 -7.79 5.22 -13.27
N PHE A 178 -8.02 4.79 -12.02
CA PHE A 178 -6.97 4.47 -11.06
C PHE A 178 -6.08 3.31 -11.51
N ARG A 179 -6.63 2.25 -12.14
CA ARG A 179 -5.83 1.18 -12.73
C ARG A 179 -4.89 1.69 -13.81
N ARG A 180 -5.37 2.55 -14.71
CA ARG A 180 -4.51 3.14 -15.76
C ARG A 180 -3.42 4.05 -15.17
N TYR A 181 -3.71 4.74 -14.07
CA TYR A 181 -2.69 5.48 -13.32
C TYR A 181 -1.63 4.54 -12.75
N LEU A 182 -2.03 3.47 -12.07
CA LEU A 182 -1.08 2.50 -11.49
C LEU A 182 -0.22 1.83 -12.56
N ASP A 183 -0.81 1.49 -13.71
CA ASP A 183 -0.07 0.94 -14.84
C ASP A 183 1.06 1.86 -15.31
N GLN A 184 0.84 3.18 -15.27
CA GLN A 184 1.87 4.17 -15.54
C GLN A 184 2.92 4.20 -14.41
N ILE A 185 2.49 4.16 -13.14
CA ILE A 185 3.41 4.09 -12.00
C ILE A 185 4.31 2.85 -12.08
N PHE A 186 3.75 1.66 -12.33
CA PHE A 186 4.48 0.39 -12.45
C PHE A 186 5.49 0.37 -13.60
N THR A 187 5.35 1.27 -14.58
CA THR A 187 6.30 1.39 -15.69
C THR A 187 7.57 2.15 -15.28
N TYR A 188 7.47 3.08 -14.33
CA TYR A 188 8.55 4.04 -14.02
C TYR A 188 8.99 4.06 -12.53
N ALA A 189 8.23 3.42 -11.66
CA ALA A 189 8.57 3.16 -10.26
C ALA A 189 9.06 1.72 -10.10
N GLY A 190 9.68 1.43 -8.96
CA GLY A 190 10.14 0.08 -8.63
C GLY A 190 10.69 0.03 -7.21
N THR A 191 11.45 -1.02 -6.89
CA THR A 191 12.06 -1.18 -5.55
C THR A 191 12.94 0.01 -5.18
N GLN A 192 13.63 0.61 -6.16
CA GLN A 192 14.50 1.77 -5.93
C GLN A 192 13.74 3.01 -5.49
N SER A 193 12.64 3.38 -6.17
CA SER A 193 11.84 4.54 -5.79
C SER A 193 11.07 4.29 -4.51
N LEU A 194 10.44 3.11 -4.38
CA LEU A 194 9.69 2.74 -3.19
C LEU A 194 10.58 2.71 -1.94
N ALA A 195 11.80 2.17 -2.01
CA ALA A 195 12.71 2.17 -0.87
C ALA A 195 13.14 3.59 -0.44
N ARG A 196 13.20 4.55 -1.36
CA ARG A 196 13.50 5.96 -1.07
C ARG A 196 12.29 6.69 -0.47
N GLU A 197 11.09 6.34 -0.92
CA GLU A 197 9.83 6.89 -0.42
C GLU A 197 9.52 6.42 1.02
N LEU A 198 9.85 5.17 1.35
CA LEU A 198 9.58 4.58 2.65
C LEU A 198 10.62 4.97 3.70
N THR A 199 10.15 5.13 4.95
CA THR A 199 10.99 5.43 6.11
C THR A 199 11.54 4.17 6.76
N PRO A 200 12.81 4.13 7.24
CA PRO A 200 13.34 2.96 7.94
C PRO A 200 12.55 2.60 9.20
N ALA A 201 12.40 1.30 9.48
CA ALA A 201 11.76 0.79 10.68
C ALA A 201 12.60 -0.34 11.30
N ALA A 202 12.57 -0.49 12.62
CA ALA A 202 13.25 -1.58 13.31
C ALA A 202 12.38 -2.84 13.35
N LEU A 203 12.98 -4.03 13.17
CA LEU A 203 12.27 -5.31 13.29
C LEU A 203 11.59 -5.51 14.65
N THR A 204 12.12 -4.94 15.72
CA THR A 204 11.49 -4.94 17.07
C THR A 204 10.13 -4.24 17.08
N ASP A 205 9.94 -3.25 16.19
CA ASP A 205 8.74 -2.42 16.10
C ASP A 205 7.90 -2.75 14.86
N VAL A 206 8.13 -3.91 14.25
CA VAL A 206 7.42 -4.34 13.04
C VAL A 206 5.91 -4.33 13.26
N GLN A 207 5.19 -3.77 12.29
CA GLN A 207 3.73 -3.66 12.29
C GLN A 207 3.15 -4.04 10.91
N PRO A 208 1.85 -4.36 10.84
CA PRO A 208 1.21 -4.58 9.55
C PRO A 208 1.28 -3.34 8.66
N GLY A 209 1.70 -3.52 7.41
CA GLY A 209 1.93 -2.45 6.44
C GLY A 209 3.40 -2.05 6.27
N ASP A 210 4.29 -2.56 7.13
CA ASP A 210 5.73 -2.46 6.90
C ASP A 210 6.16 -3.33 5.71
N VAL A 211 7.28 -2.98 5.10
CA VAL A 211 7.78 -3.59 3.87
C VAL A 211 9.24 -3.97 4.08
N LEU A 212 9.56 -5.25 3.93
CA LEU A 212 10.94 -5.71 3.73
C LEU A 212 11.32 -5.40 2.28
N ILE A 213 12.30 -4.54 2.07
CA ILE A 213 12.61 -4.01 0.74
C ILE A 213 14.11 -3.73 0.54
N ARG A 214 14.66 -4.34 -0.53
CA ARG A 214 15.96 -3.97 -1.10
C ARG A 214 15.73 -3.17 -2.37
N GLY A 215 16.12 -1.90 -2.36
CA GLY A 215 16.06 -1.03 -3.54
C GLY A 215 17.17 -1.31 -4.54
N GLY A 216 16.86 -1.16 -5.84
CA GLY A 216 17.82 -1.30 -6.94
C GLY A 216 17.64 -2.58 -7.75
N THR A 217 18.66 -2.92 -8.54
CA THR A 217 18.70 -4.10 -9.41
C THR A 217 19.96 -4.92 -9.11
N PRO A 218 19.85 -6.13 -8.53
CA PRO A 218 18.61 -6.80 -8.13
C PRO A 218 18.00 -6.17 -6.87
N GLY A 219 16.67 -6.18 -6.80
CA GLY A 219 15.90 -5.73 -5.64
C GLY A 219 14.63 -6.56 -5.48
N HIS A 220 14.03 -6.51 -4.30
CA HIS A 220 12.79 -7.23 -3.99
C HIS A 220 12.00 -6.51 -2.90
N ALA A 221 10.70 -6.79 -2.83
CA ALA A 221 9.80 -6.23 -1.82
C ALA A 221 8.79 -7.27 -1.33
N VAL A 222 8.62 -7.34 0.00
CA VAL A 222 7.64 -8.20 0.69
C VAL A 222 6.94 -7.37 1.75
N ILE A 223 5.60 -7.38 1.77
CA ILE A 223 4.81 -6.63 2.74
C ILE A 223 4.39 -7.48 3.93
N VAL A 224 4.42 -6.89 5.13
CA VAL A 224 3.86 -7.44 6.36
C VAL A 224 2.35 -7.26 6.35
N LEU A 225 1.59 -8.35 6.23
CA LEU A 225 0.13 -8.33 6.25
C LEU A 225 -0.47 -8.29 7.66
N ASP A 226 0.19 -8.97 8.60
CA ASP A 226 -0.27 -9.10 9.97
C ASP A 226 0.91 -9.37 10.91
N VAL A 227 0.73 -9.05 12.19
CA VAL A 227 1.69 -9.27 13.27
C VAL A 227 0.98 -9.90 14.47
N ALA A 228 1.56 -10.99 14.96
CA ALA A 228 1.21 -11.62 16.21
C ALA A 228 2.38 -11.56 17.19
N GLU A 229 2.09 -11.56 18.47
CA GLU A 229 3.07 -11.48 19.55
C GLU A 229 2.76 -12.54 20.60
N GLN A 230 3.81 -13.16 21.14
CA GLN A 230 3.71 -14.06 22.29
C GLN A 230 3.79 -13.22 23.57
N PRO A 231 2.71 -13.09 24.37
CA PRO A 231 2.68 -12.13 25.49
C PRO A 231 3.74 -12.37 26.56
N ALA A 232 4.13 -13.63 26.78
CA ALA A 232 5.11 -14.00 27.81
C ALA A 232 6.55 -13.58 27.47
N THR A 233 6.89 -13.47 26.18
CA THR A 233 8.27 -13.23 25.72
C THR A 233 8.42 -11.95 24.92
N GLY A 234 7.32 -11.34 24.46
CA GLY A 234 7.34 -10.24 23.51
C GLY A 234 7.77 -10.67 22.10
N ARG A 235 7.96 -11.97 21.83
CA ARG A 235 8.41 -12.45 20.52
C ARG A 235 7.33 -12.22 19.48
N ARG A 236 7.68 -11.56 18.38
CA ARG A 236 6.77 -11.27 17.26
C ARG A 236 6.87 -12.28 16.13
N TYR A 237 5.76 -12.40 15.41
CA TYR A 237 5.59 -13.25 14.24
C TYR A 237 4.84 -12.45 13.18
N VAL A 238 5.26 -12.57 11.92
CA VAL A 238 4.68 -11.81 10.80
C VAL A 238 4.05 -12.73 9.75
N LEU A 239 2.92 -12.30 9.19
CA LEU A 239 2.43 -12.81 7.90
C LEU A 239 2.98 -11.95 6.79
N LEU A 240 3.46 -12.57 5.73
CA LEU A 240 4.13 -11.91 4.63
C LEU A 240 3.41 -12.18 3.32
N ALA A 241 3.40 -11.20 2.41
CA ALA A 241 2.93 -11.40 1.05
C ALA A 241 3.82 -10.71 0.02
N GLN A 242 3.82 -11.27 -1.18
CA GLN A 242 4.64 -10.79 -2.27
C GLN A 242 4.00 -11.03 -3.65
N SER A 243 4.47 -10.26 -4.62
CA SER A 243 4.57 -10.66 -6.03
C SER A 243 6.04 -10.98 -6.33
N TYR A 244 6.41 -11.30 -7.57
CA TYR A 244 7.81 -11.57 -7.95
C TYR A 244 8.07 -11.11 -9.39
N MET A 245 9.18 -11.57 -9.96
CA MET A 245 9.60 -11.31 -11.34
C MET A 245 9.71 -12.67 -12.07
N PRO A 246 8.93 -12.94 -13.12
CA PRO A 246 7.90 -12.08 -13.72
C PRO A 246 6.70 -11.81 -12.79
N ALA A 247 5.86 -10.84 -13.17
CA ALA A 247 4.66 -10.47 -12.42
C ALA A 247 3.74 -11.68 -12.22
N GLN A 248 3.27 -11.84 -10.99
CA GLN A 248 2.43 -12.95 -10.60
C GLN A 248 1.39 -12.53 -9.58
N GLN A 249 0.35 -13.34 -9.43
CA GLN A 249 -0.68 -13.09 -8.45
C GLN A 249 -0.05 -12.95 -7.06
N MET A 250 -0.40 -11.86 -6.39
CA MET A 250 0.08 -11.60 -5.05
C MET A 250 -0.42 -12.69 -4.10
N HIS A 251 0.48 -13.23 -3.29
CA HIS A 251 0.16 -14.38 -2.44
C HIS A 251 0.81 -14.25 -1.07
N VAL A 252 0.19 -14.88 -0.08
CA VAL A 252 0.72 -15.05 1.27
C VAL A 252 1.80 -16.12 1.21
N LEU A 253 2.97 -15.82 1.77
CA LEU A 253 4.10 -16.74 1.82
C LEU A 253 3.86 -17.89 2.80
N ARG A 254 4.33 -19.08 2.45
CA ARG A 254 4.39 -20.24 3.33
C ARG A 254 5.75 -20.28 4.00
N ASN A 255 5.79 -20.54 5.30
CA ASN A 255 7.03 -20.80 6.01
C ASN A 255 7.46 -22.25 5.77
N VAL A 256 8.32 -22.44 4.75
CA VAL A 256 8.81 -23.78 4.35
C VAL A 256 9.85 -24.33 5.32
N ASP A 257 10.64 -23.46 5.97
CA ASP A 257 11.71 -23.85 6.91
C ASP A 257 11.16 -24.21 8.29
N HIS A 258 10.03 -23.61 8.67
CA HIS A 258 9.31 -23.92 9.91
C HIS A 258 7.82 -24.22 9.66
N PRO A 259 7.48 -25.38 9.08
CA PRO A 259 6.11 -25.73 8.71
C PRO A 259 5.10 -25.70 9.88
N VAL A 260 5.55 -25.90 11.11
CA VAL A 260 4.73 -25.81 12.33
C VAL A 260 4.13 -24.41 12.54
N LEU A 261 4.76 -23.37 12.01
CA LEU A 261 4.26 -21.99 12.04
C LEU A 261 3.31 -21.67 10.86
N GLY A 262 3.15 -22.60 9.90
CA GLY A 262 2.30 -22.44 8.74
C GLY A 262 2.78 -21.33 7.80
N ALA A 263 2.11 -20.18 7.84
CA ALA A 263 2.46 -19.00 7.04
C ALA A 263 3.14 -17.89 7.85
N TRP A 264 3.34 -18.10 9.16
CA TRP A 264 3.93 -17.12 10.06
C TRP A 264 5.45 -17.26 10.12
N PHE A 265 6.15 -16.14 10.11
CA PHE A 265 7.60 -16.07 10.21
C PHE A 265 7.98 -15.45 11.55
N ALA A 266 8.82 -16.11 12.33
CA ALA A 266 9.28 -15.58 13.61
C ALA A 266 10.25 -14.42 13.36
N VAL A 267 10.03 -13.29 14.03
CA VAL A 267 10.92 -12.15 13.97
C VAL A 267 12.08 -12.39 14.93
N GLN A 268 13.31 -12.25 14.43
CA GLN A 268 14.54 -12.44 15.19
C GLN A 268 15.43 -11.20 15.03
N PRO A 269 15.13 -10.10 15.75
CA PRO A 269 15.77 -8.80 15.51
C PRO A 269 17.30 -8.79 15.74
N GLN A 270 17.81 -9.77 16.48
CA GLN A 270 19.23 -9.94 16.74
C GLN A 270 20.01 -10.53 15.55
N GLU A 271 19.33 -11.28 14.67
CA GLU A 271 19.96 -11.86 13.49
C GLU A 271 20.28 -10.78 12.45
N PRO A 272 21.38 -10.89 11.70
CA PRO A 272 21.75 -9.90 10.69
C PRO A 272 20.79 -9.89 9.49
N GLU A 273 20.08 -11.00 9.28
CA GLU A 273 19.26 -11.25 8.10
C GLU A 273 17.86 -11.75 8.48
N PHE A 274 16.92 -11.56 7.56
CA PHE A 274 15.56 -12.05 7.64
C PHE A 274 15.26 -12.84 6.35
N ASP A 275 15.15 -14.16 6.50
CA ASP A 275 14.88 -15.06 5.39
C ASP A 275 13.39 -15.14 5.04
N THR A 276 13.13 -15.09 3.73
CA THR A 276 11.86 -15.49 3.14
C THR A 276 12.13 -16.58 2.10
N PRO A 277 11.14 -17.39 1.71
CA PRO A 277 11.38 -18.56 0.84
C PRO A 277 12.02 -18.26 -0.53
N GLU A 278 11.95 -17.01 -1.00
CA GLU A 278 12.46 -16.61 -2.33
C GLU A 278 13.45 -15.42 -2.25
N TRP A 279 13.77 -14.92 -1.04
CA TRP A 279 14.67 -13.78 -0.85
C TRP A 279 15.15 -13.61 0.59
N THR A 280 16.41 -13.24 0.78
CA THR A 280 16.99 -12.87 2.09
C THR A 280 17.22 -11.37 2.19
N PHE A 281 16.61 -10.76 3.21
CA PHE A 281 16.76 -9.34 3.53
C PHE A 281 17.79 -9.14 4.65
N ARG A 282 18.49 -8.02 4.67
CA ARG A 282 19.20 -7.55 5.88
C ARG A 282 18.18 -7.03 6.88
N ARG A 283 18.48 -7.12 8.18
CA ARG A 283 17.56 -6.66 9.23
C ARG A 283 17.20 -5.16 9.12
N GLU A 284 18.06 -4.35 8.53
CA GLU A 284 17.83 -2.91 8.30
C GLU A 284 16.97 -2.60 7.07
N GLU A 285 16.56 -3.63 6.29
CA GLU A 285 15.76 -3.48 5.08
C GLU A 285 14.25 -3.45 5.35
N LEU A 286 13.82 -3.36 6.62
CA LEU A 286 12.43 -3.07 6.97
C LEU A 286 12.14 -1.56 6.88
N ARG A 287 11.07 -1.20 6.16
CA ARG A 287 10.62 0.18 5.97
C ARG A 287 9.11 0.33 6.13
N ARG A 288 8.64 1.58 6.25
CA ARG A 288 7.24 1.93 6.56
C ARG A 288 6.77 3.17 5.79
N PHE A 289 5.49 3.14 5.39
CA PHE A 289 4.75 4.26 4.79
C PHE A 289 4.41 5.37 5.78
#